data_AF-A0A7K9L4R0-F1
#
_entry.id   AF-A0A7K9L4R0-F1
#
_cell.length_a   1.000
_cell.length_b   1.000
_cell.length_c   1.000
_cell.angle_alpha   90.00
_cell.angle_beta   90.00
_cell.angle_gamma   90.00
#
_symmetry.space_group_name_H-M   'P 1'
#
loop_
_entity.id
_entity.type
_entity.pdbx_description
1 polymer ?
#
loop_
_entity_poly.entity_id
_entity_poly.type
_entity_poly.pdbx_seq_one_letter_code
_entity_poly.pdbx_strand_id
1 'polypeptide(L)'
;MACDEPTALSGIFSRQNSSSTSSLDFEPDADYKFVERLEERYKCAYCHLVLHNPHQTGCGHRFCQHCILALRELNAVPTCPVDKETIKMHEVFKDNCCKREVLNLHVFCKNFPDCNSKVILGRYQEHLQQCLFENVRCTNDGCQEQILRKDLKEHLSHHCKFREERCQYCNTYVVLINIKNHEKNDCPDFPVPCLQNCSQIILKKEIEKHHAVCPEAEVDCPYKQYGCHVKVKRGKLGEHENSALREHMLQILDKNSRLEEQISDLYKSLECKEIKIQQLADAIKKCEKEFRQYTQLFGNNSNLMVSTQALASHLDKSARLESQVKQLIQMANQQQSKLDLRPLFDTIENMKQKIALMETYDQRLVVLEDQSSKHDLQINIHKAQLNKNEERFKLLEGTCYNGKLIWKITDYKMKKKEAVEGRVLSIASQPFYTSRCGYRLCARAYLNGDGSGKGTHISLYFVVMRGEFDSLLLWPFKQKVTLMLLDQSGKKNHIVEVFRADPNSSSFKRPDGEMNIASGCPRFVPHAVLENTKNTYIRDDTLFLKVVVDLTDLEEL
;
A
#
# COMPACT_ATOMS: atom_id res chain seq x y z
N MET A 1 -73.81 42.24 17.27
CA MET A 1 -73.89 42.93 18.58
C MET A 1 -72.94 42.21 19.52
N ALA A 2 -72.03 42.98 20.14
CA ALA A 2 -71.12 42.69 21.28
C ALA A 2 -70.24 41.43 21.18
N CYS A 3 -68.92 41.50 20.98
CA CYS A 3 -67.84 42.02 21.85
C CYS A 3 -67.74 41.28 23.19
N ASP A 4 -66.67 40.47 23.35
CA ASP A 4 -65.73 40.58 24.48
C ASP A 4 -64.41 39.82 24.17
N GLU A 5 -63.34 40.33 24.76
CA GLU A 5 -61.90 40.20 24.44
C GLU A 5 -61.18 38.92 24.94
N PRO A 6 -59.91 38.67 24.51
CA PRO A 6 -59.22 37.38 24.60
C PRO A 6 -58.33 37.20 25.83
N THR A 7 -58.18 35.97 26.31
CA THR A 7 -57.23 35.58 27.36
C THR A 7 -55.95 34.96 26.79
N ALA A 8 -54.82 35.40 27.37
CA ALA A 8 -53.43 35.21 27.00
C ALA A 8 -52.98 33.77 26.66
N LEU A 9 -52.31 33.62 25.52
CA LEU A 9 -51.45 32.49 25.16
C LEU A 9 -50.05 32.73 25.72
N SER A 10 -49.63 31.90 26.68
CA SER A 10 -48.25 31.80 27.13
C SER A 10 -47.37 31.22 26.02
N GLY A 11 -46.46 32.03 25.49
CA GLY A 11 -45.54 31.66 24.42
C GLY A 11 -44.57 30.54 24.83
N ILE A 12 -44.73 29.37 24.21
CA ILE A 12 -43.72 28.32 24.18
C ILE A 12 -42.69 28.71 23.11
N PHE A 13 -41.56 29.26 23.55
CA PHE A 13 -40.38 29.40 22.69
C PHE A 13 -39.85 28.01 22.34
N SER A 14 -40.14 27.55 21.13
CA SER A 14 -39.51 26.37 20.54
C SER A 14 -38.03 26.67 20.30
N ARG A 15 -37.16 26.13 21.16
CA ARG A 15 -35.71 26.12 20.90
C ARG A 15 -35.44 25.19 19.71
N GLN A 16 -35.08 25.76 18.58
CA GLN A 16 -34.54 25.00 17.46
C GLN A 16 -33.11 24.58 17.81
N ASN A 17 -32.91 23.26 17.94
CA ASN A 17 -31.60 22.64 18.04
C ASN A 17 -30.78 22.95 16.78
N SER A 18 -29.65 23.64 16.95
CA SER A 18 -28.62 23.81 15.92
C SER A 18 -27.47 22.85 16.18
N SER A 19 -27.58 21.66 15.59
CA SER A 19 -26.48 20.69 15.46
C SER A 19 -25.67 21.03 14.20
N SER A 20 -24.72 21.95 14.34
CA SER A 20 -23.58 22.12 13.43
C SER A 20 -22.53 22.97 14.14
N THR A 21 -21.37 22.37 14.48
CA THR A 21 -20.14 23.10 14.82
C THR A 21 -19.55 23.70 13.54
N SER A 22 -20.34 24.52 12.85
CA SER A 22 -19.89 25.40 11.78
C SER A 22 -19.44 26.71 12.42
N SER A 23 -18.28 27.22 12.03
CA SER A 23 -17.92 28.59 12.35
C SER A 23 -18.99 29.49 11.75
N LEU A 24 -19.79 30.17 12.58
CA LEU A 24 -20.78 31.18 12.16
C LEU A 24 -20.03 32.44 11.70
N ASP A 25 -19.29 32.30 10.61
CA ASP A 25 -18.53 33.37 9.97
C ASP A 25 -19.01 33.50 8.53
N PHE A 26 -18.98 34.74 8.03
CA PHE A 26 -19.34 35.08 6.67
C PHE A 26 -18.13 35.70 5.98
N GLU A 27 -18.11 35.73 4.65
CA GLU A 27 -16.95 36.24 3.91
C GLU A 27 -16.87 37.77 4.07
N PRO A 28 -15.78 38.32 4.62
CA PRO A 28 -15.54 39.75 4.56
C PRO A 28 -15.38 40.11 3.08
N ASP A 29 -16.05 41.17 2.64
CA ASP A 29 -15.99 41.70 1.26
C ASP A 29 -16.90 41.03 0.21
N ALA A 30 -17.76 40.09 0.61
CA ALA A 30 -18.85 39.64 -0.26
C ALA A 30 -20.00 40.66 -0.31
N ASP A 31 -20.59 40.86 -1.50
CA ASP A 31 -21.74 41.74 -1.69
C ASP A 31 -23.04 41.04 -1.25
N TYR A 32 -23.39 41.23 0.01
CA TYR A 32 -24.60 40.68 0.59
C TYR A 32 -25.81 41.57 0.31
N LYS A 33 -26.82 41.01 -0.37
CA LYS A 33 -28.13 41.65 -0.54
C LYS A 33 -28.98 41.50 0.71
N PHE A 34 -28.91 42.47 1.62
CA PHE A 34 -29.73 42.49 2.83
C PHE A 34 -31.21 42.64 2.51
N VAL A 35 -32.06 41.92 3.25
CA VAL A 35 -33.52 41.99 3.11
C VAL A 35 -34.04 43.34 3.60
N GLU A 36 -33.45 43.84 4.69
CA GLU A 36 -33.71 45.15 5.26
C GLU A 36 -32.51 46.07 5.04
N ARG A 37 -32.73 47.39 5.10
CA ARG A 37 -31.64 48.36 4.96
C ARG A 37 -30.66 48.20 6.13
N LEU A 38 -29.38 47.96 5.83
CA LEU A 38 -28.33 47.82 6.84
C LEU A 38 -28.18 49.11 7.67
N GLU A 39 -28.42 49.00 8.97
CA GLU A 39 -28.27 50.10 9.92
C GLU A 39 -26.81 50.53 10.10
N GLU A 40 -26.58 51.83 10.35
CA GLU A 40 -25.22 52.39 10.54
C GLU A 40 -24.46 51.74 11.70
N ARG A 41 -25.15 51.31 12.76
CA ARG A 41 -24.53 50.62 13.92
C ARG A 41 -23.86 49.28 13.57
N TYR A 42 -24.19 48.70 12.42
CA TYR A 42 -23.65 47.44 11.91
C TYR A 42 -22.57 47.64 10.85
N LYS A 43 -22.21 48.88 10.54
CA LYS A 43 -21.16 49.21 9.58
C LYS A 43 -19.84 49.48 10.28
N CYS A 44 -18.76 49.07 9.62
CA CYS A 44 -17.41 49.35 10.06
C CYS A 44 -17.09 50.84 9.90
N ALA A 45 -16.52 51.46 10.93
CA ALA A 45 -16.08 52.85 10.88
C ALA A 45 -14.92 53.12 9.90
N TYR A 46 -14.24 52.07 9.41
CA TYR A 46 -13.14 52.19 8.44
C TYR A 46 -13.55 51.79 7.02
N CYS A 47 -14.07 50.58 6.79
CA CYS A 47 -14.42 50.12 5.44
C CYS A 47 -15.88 50.40 5.03
N HIS A 48 -16.72 50.85 5.96
CA HIS A 48 -18.16 51.12 5.75
C HIS A 48 -19.02 49.92 5.32
N LEU A 49 -18.43 48.72 5.22
CA LEU A 49 -19.13 47.46 5.01
C LEU A 49 -19.67 46.89 6.33
N VAL A 50 -20.50 45.85 6.24
CA VAL A 50 -21.00 45.11 7.40
C VAL A 50 -19.84 44.61 8.28
N LEU A 51 -19.99 44.74 9.59
CA LEU A 51 -18.95 44.41 10.56
C LEU A 51 -18.62 42.90 10.58
N HIS A 52 -17.46 42.54 10.05
CA HIS A 52 -16.89 41.19 10.14
C HIS A 52 -16.00 41.05 11.38
N ASN A 53 -16.35 40.13 12.28
CA ASN A 53 -15.68 39.94 13.57
C ASN A 53 -15.44 41.27 14.31
N PRO A 54 -16.51 41.97 14.73
CA PRO A 54 -16.45 43.34 15.24
C PRO A 54 -15.57 43.49 16.48
N HIS A 55 -14.81 44.58 16.51
CA HIS A 55 -14.04 45.06 17.65
C HIS A 55 -14.48 46.49 17.97
N GLN A 56 -14.60 46.80 19.25
CA GLN A 56 -14.95 48.13 19.75
C GLN A 56 -13.72 48.75 20.43
N THR A 57 -13.51 50.03 20.18
CA THR A 57 -12.41 50.83 20.77
C THR A 57 -12.85 51.54 22.04
N GLY A 58 -11.90 52.12 22.80
CA GLY A 58 -12.20 52.93 23.98
C GLY A 58 -13.09 54.15 23.72
N CYS A 59 -13.05 54.71 22.50
CA CYS A 59 -13.94 55.80 22.07
C CYS A 59 -15.34 55.32 21.62
N GLY A 60 -15.60 54.00 21.67
CA GLY A 60 -16.92 53.42 21.42
C GLY A 60 -17.23 53.06 19.96
N HIS A 61 -16.37 53.42 19.01
CA HIS A 61 -16.54 53.10 17.59
C HIS A 61 -16.19 51.64 17.25
N ARG A 62 -16.91 51.07 16.28
CA ARG A 62 -16.77 49.65 15.89
C ARG A 62 -16.03 49.49 14.56
N PHE A 63 -15.15 48.49 14.52
CA PHE A 63 -14.34 48.14 13.36
C PHE A 63 -14.38 46.64 13.10
N CYS A 64 -14.22 46.22 11.84
CA CYS A 64 -13.92 44.82 11.55
C CYS A 64 -12.56 44.44 12.15
N GLN A 65 -12.37 43.18 12.50
CA GLN A 65 -11.09 42.68 13.01
C GLN A 65 -9.92 43.03 12.07
N HIS A 66 -10.10 42.80 10.76
CA HIS A 66 -9.04 43.11 9.80
C HIS A 66 -8.78 44.61 9.68
N CYS A 67 -9.82 45.44 9.70
CA CYS A 67 -9.68 46.90 9.60
C CYS A 67 -8.96 47.52 10.79
N ILE A 68 -9.25 47.07 12.02
CA ILE A 68 -8.56 47.62 13.21
C ILE A 68 -7.08 47.20 13.25
N LEU A 69 -6.77 45.99 12.76
CA LEU A 69 -5.39 45.54 12.59
C LEU A 69 -4.66 46.33 11.50
N ALA A 70 -5.29 46.57 10.35
CA ALA A 70 -4.72 47.37 9.28
C ALA A 70 -4.43 48.82 9.73
N LEU A 71 -5.33 49.43 10.50
CA LEU A 71 -5.13 50.77 11.08
C LEU A 71 -3.90 50.86 12.00
N ARG A 72 -3.59 49.78 12.73
CA ARG A 72 -2.40 49.65 13.56
C ARG A 72 -1.12 49.54 12.72
N GLU A 73 -1.16 48.80 11.62
CA GLU A 73 0.01 48.58 10.77
C GLU A 73 0.38 49.83 9.95
N LEU A 74 -0.63 50.59 9.52
CA LEU A 74 -0.44 51.77 8.68
C LEU A 74 -0.01 53.03 9.44
N ASN A 75 -0.30 53.13 10.75
CA ASN A 75 -0.06 54.33 11.53
C ASN A 75 0.75 54.05 12.80
N ALA A 76 1.85 54.79 12.99
CA ALA A 76 2.65 54.71 14.22
C ALA A 76 1.84 55.03 15.49
N VAL A 77 0.82 55.90 15.36
CA VAL A 77 -0.20 56.18 16.36
C VAL A 77 -1.56 56.03 15.70
N PRO A 78 -2.28 54.90 15.92
CA PRO A 78 -3.57 54.68 15.27
C PRO A 78 -4.62 55.63 15.85
N THR A 79 -5.28 56.38 14.98
CA THR A 79 -6.38 57.30 15.33
C THR A 79 -7.70 56.79 14.73
N CYS A 80 -8.79 57.05 15.45
CA CYS A 80 -10.12 56.69 14.98
C CYS A 80 -10.54 57.64 13.84
N PRO A 81 -11.00 57.13 12.68
CA PRO A 81 -11.39 57.96 11.54
C PRO A 81 -12.65 58.80 11.79
N VAL A 82 -13.42 58.50 12.83
CA VAL A 82 -14.70 59.16 13.13
C VAL A 82 -14.51 60.38 14.03
N ASP A 83 -13.84 60.21 15.17
CA ASP A 83 -13.68 61.24 16.22
C ASP A 83 -12.24 61.75 16.36
N LYS A 84 -11.28 61.14 15.63
CA LYS A 84 -9.84 61.44 15.67
C LYS A 84 -9.15 61.16 17.00
N GLU A 85 -9.80 60.42 17.91
CA GLU A 85 -9.19 60.00 19.16
C GLU A 85 -8.10 58.94 18.93
N THR A 86 -7.05 58.96 19.75
CA THR A 86 -5.99 57.96 19.72
C THR A 86 -6.50 56.62 20.23
N ILE A 87 -6.45 55.58 19.39
CA ILE A 87 -6.90 54.25 19.74
C ILE A 87 -5.81 53.55 20.56
N LYS A 88 -6.08 53.34 21.85
CA LYS A 88 -5.20 52.55 22.71
C LYS A 88 -5.51 51.07 22.56
N MET A 89 -4.52 50.27 22.16
CA MET A 89 -4.71 48.85 21.85
C MET A 89 -5.24 48.01 23.02
N HIS A 90 -4.91 48.37 24.27
CA HIS A 90 -5.41 47.67 25.45
C HIS A 90 -6.88 47.99 25.78
N GLU A 91 -7.44 49.02 25.15
CA GLU A 91 -8.87 49.39 25.24
C GLU A 91 -9.66 48.84 24.04
N VAL A 92 -9.04 48.06 23.15
CA VAL A 92 -9.72 47.41 22.03
C VAL A 92 -10.18 46.02 22.46
N PHE A 93 -11.49 45.77 22.38
CA PHE A 93 -12.08 44.50 22.76
C PHE A 93 -13.00 43.94 21.68
N LYS A 94 -13.15 42.62 21.67
CA LYS A 94 -14.07 41.91 20.78
C LYS A 94 -15.51 42.25 21.17
N ASP A 95 -16.29 42.79 20.23
CA ASP A 95 -17.71 43.09 20.46
C ASP A 95 -18.57 41.86 20.12
N ASN A 96 -18.60 40.90 21.05
CA ASN A 96 -19.40 39.69 20.91
C ASN A 96 -20.91 39.97 20.85
N CYS A 97 -21.36 41.11 21.38
CA CYS A 97 -22.77 41.50 21.32
C CYS A 97 -23.15 41.87 19.90
N CYS A 98 -22.43 42.83 19.30
CA CYS A 98 -22.62 43.25 17.92
C CYS A 98 -22.40 42.07 16.95
N LYS A 99 -21.42 41.18 17.22
CA LYS A 99 -21.21 39.97 16.39
C LYS A 99 -22.49 39.13 16.28
N ARG A 100 -23.18 38.86 17.40
CA ARG A 100 -24.43 38.08 17.39
C ARG A 100 -25.55 38.78 16.63
N GLU A 101 -25.65 40.09 16.74
CA GLU A 101 -26.67 40.87 16.03
C GLU A 101 -26.43 40.85 14.51
N VAL A 102 -25.18 41.11 14.08
CA VAL A 102 -24.79 41.07 12.66
C VAL A 102 -25.06 39.70 12.04
N LEU A 103 -24.73 38.61 12.75
CA LEU A 103 -24.97 37.25 12.26
C LEU A 103 -26.46 36.89 12.14
N ASN A 104 -27.35 37.61 12.83
CA ASN A 104 -28.80 37.42 12.74
C ASN A 104 -29.47 38.31 11.68
N LEU A 105 -28.72 39.15 10.97
CA LEU A 105 -29.26 39.93 9.84
C LEU A 105 -29.69 38.99 8.71
N HIS A 106 -30.81 39.32 8.05
CA HIS A 106 -31.32 38.54 6.93
C HIS A 106 -30.78 39.05 5.60
N VAL A 107 -30.29 38.13 4.78
CA VAL A 107 -29.79 38.37 3.42
C VAL A 107 -30.47 37.43 2.43
N PHE A 108 -30.60 37.87 1.18
CA PHE A 108 -30.99 37.01 0.07
C PHE A 108 -29.81 36.15 -0.39
N CYS A 109 -30.11 34.94 -0.86
CA CYS A 109 -29.14 34.10 -1.56
C CYS A 109 -28.52 34.86 -2.75
N LYS A 110 -27.21 34.69 -3.01
CA LYS A 110 -26.56 35.22 -4.21
C LYS A 110 -27.21 34.76 -5.53
N ASN A 111 -27.86 33.58 -5.51
CA ASN A 111 -28.57 33.02 -6.66
C ASN A 111 -30.01 33.58 -6.80
N PHE A 112 -30.36 34.66 -6.10
CA PHE A 112 -31.62 35.38 -6.31
C PHE A 112 -31.64 36.00 -7.73
N PRO A 113 -32.74 35.87 -8.51
CA PRO A 113 -34.10 35.49 -8.08
C PRO A 113 -34.39 33.97 -8.12
N ASP A 114 -33.54 33.15 -8.72
CA ASP A 114 -33.79 31.71 -8.87
C ASP A 114 -33.88 30.99 -7.52
N CYS A 115 -33.01 31.37 -6.58
CA CYS A 115 -33.16 31.04 -5.17
C CYS A 115 -33.74 32.23 -4.38
N ASN A 116 -35.04 32.21 -4.11
CA ASN A 116 -35.72 33.25 -3.33
C ASN A 116 -35.60 33.06 -1.79
N SER A 117 -34.60 32.31 -1.34
CA SER A 117 -34.41 32.05 0.10
C SER A 117 -33.86 33.28 0.81
N LYS A 118 -34.50 33.63 1.93
CA LYS A 118 -34.00 34.60 2.91
C LYS A 118 -33.31 33.82 4.02
N VAL A 119 -32.05 34.14 4.29
CA VAL A 119 -31.22 33.40 5.24
C VAL A 119 -30.56 34.36 6.21
N ILE A 120 -30.34 33.90 7.45
CA ILE A 120 -29.53 34.65 8.41
C ILE A 120 -28.07 34.62 7.99
N LEU A 121 -27.37 35.75 8.09
CA LEU A 121 -26.00 35.91 7.61
C LEU A 121 -25.04 34.87 8.21
N GLY A 122 -25.20 34.53 9.50
CA GLY A 122 -24.38 33.52 10.16
C GLY A 122 -24.56 32.08 9.64
N ARG A 123 -25.66 31.77 8.93
CA ARG A 123 -25.89 30.46 8.29
C ARG A 123 -25.86 30.55 6.75
N TYR A 124 -25.34 31.65 6.22
CA TYR A 124 -25.31 31.88 4.77
C TYR A 124 -24.53 30.79 4.02
N GLN A 125 -23.37 30.39 4.55
CA GLN A 125 -22.54 29.33 3.96
C GLN A 125 -23.22 27.96 4.02
N GLU A 126 -23.92 27.65 5.12
CA GLU A 126 -24.70 26.41 5.24
C GLU A 126 -25.79 26.34 4.17
N HIS A 127 -26.46 27.46 3.91
CA HIS A 127 -27.44 27.54 2.83
C HIS A 127 -26.79 27.29 1.46
N LEU A 128 -25.66 27.91 1.13
CA LEU A 128 -25.00 27.71 -0.18
C LEU A 128 -24.58 26.25 -0.41
N GLN A 129 -24.18 25.54 0.64
CA GLN A 129 -23.88 24.11 0.57
C GLN A 129 -25.08 23.24 0.21
N GLN A 130 -26.31 23.71 0.47
CA GLN A 130 -27.55 22.99 0.22
C GLN A 130 -28.40 23.61 -0.89
N CYS A 131 -28.03 24.80 -1.37
CA CYS A 131 -28.79 25.55 -2.35
C CYS A 131 -28.85 24.79 -3.67
N LEU A 132 -30.08 24.52 -4.12
CA LEU A 132 -30.36 23.79 -5.35
C LEU A 132 -29.90 24.54 -6.62
N PHE A 133 -29.81 25.86 -6.52
CA PHE A 133 -29.41 26.76 -7.60
C PHE A 133 -27.93 27.14 -7.54
N GLU A 134 -27.17 26.55 -6.60
CA GLU A 134 -25.72 26.72 -6.56
C GLU A 134 -25.07 25.89 -7.67
N ASN A 135 -24.14 26.52 -8.40
CA ASN A 135 -23.31 25.81 -9.37
C ASN A 135 -22.27 24.96 -8.64
N VAL A 136 -22.30 23.66 -8.89
CA VAL A 136 -21.36 22.68 -8.35
C VAL A 136 -20.61 22.01 -9.48
N ARG A 137 -19.34 21.66 -9.25
CA ARG A 137 -18.56 20.88 -10.21
C ARG A 137 -19.07 19.43 -10.20
N CYS A 138 -19.09 18.80 -11.38
CA CYS A 138 -19.33 17.37 -11.50
C CYS A 138 -18.34 16.55 -10.63
N THR A 139 -18.84 15.47 -10.02
CA THR A 139 -18.05 14.58 -9.15
C THR A 139 -17.28 13.50 -9.91
N ASN A 140 -17.57 13.30 -11.20
CA ASN A 140 -16.88 12.31 -12.03
C ASN A 140 -15.50 12.83 -12.43
N ASP A 141 -14.49 11.98 -12.25
CA ASP A 141 -13.11 12.34 -12.59
C ASP A 141 -12.96 12.64 -14.09
N GLY A 142 -12.24 13.71 -14.41
CA GLY A 142 -12.11 14.23 -15.77
C GLY A 142 -13.25 15.13 -16.25
N CYS A 143 -14.40 15.20 -15.56
CA CYS A 143 -15.47 16.13 -15.91
C CYS A 143 -15.27 17.50 -15.26
N GLN A 144 -15.13 18.56 -16.07
CA GLN A 144 -14.92 19.93 -15.58
C GLN A 144 -16.19 20.81 -15.66
N GLU A 145 -17.35 20.23 -16.01
CA GLU A 145 -18.60 20.97 -16.12
C GLU A 145 -19.10 21.47 -14.76
N GLN A 146 -19.63 22.70 -14.76
CA GLN A 146 -20.35 23.28 -13.63
C GLN A 146 -21.86 23.18 -13.89
N ILE A 147 -22.60 22.70 -12.90
CA ILE A 147 -23.98 22.28 -13.04
C ILE A 147 -24.75 22.77 -11.82
N LEU A 148 -26.00 23.21 -12.00
CA LEU A 148 -26.86 23.50 -10.87
C LEU A 148 -27.06 22.23 -10.04
N ARG A 149 -26.97 22.36 -8.70
CA ARG A 149 -27.08 21.22 -7.79
C ARG A 149 -28.35 20.38 -8.00
N LYS A 150 -29.47 21.00 -8.37
CA LYS A 150 -30.73 20.30 -8.71
C LYS A 150 -30.59 19.34 -9.92
N ASP A 151 -29.76 19.69 -10.89
CA ASP A 151 -29.61 18.97 -12.17
C ASP A 151 -28.41 18.00 -12.14
N LEU A 152 -27.58 18.07 -11.09
CA LEU A 152 -26.39 17.22 -10.95
C LEU A 152 -26.73 15.73 -11.03
N LYS A 153 -27.84 15.28 -10.43
CA LYS A 153 -28.24 13.87 -10.45
C LYS A 153 -28.53 13.38 -11.86
N GLU A 154 -29.25 14.19 -12.64
CA GLU A 154 -29.59 13.88 -14.04
C GLU A 154 -28.35 13.92 -14.93
N HIS A 155 -27.45 14.88 -14.71
CA HIS A 155 -26.17 14.90 -15.40
C HIS A 155 -25.37 13.62 -15.14
N LEU A 156 -25.19 13.23 -13.88
CA LEU A 156 -24.39 12.06 -13.52
C LEU A 156 -24.95 10.76 -14.13
N SER A 157 -26.28 10.65 -14.26
CA SER A 157 -26.92 9.44 -14.81
C SER A 157 -26.99 9.42 -16.34
N HIS A 158 -27.23 10.56 -17.01
CA HIS A 158 -27.57 10.56 -18.44
C HIS A 158 -26.66 11.39 -19.33
N HIS A 159 -26.12 12.51 -18.84
CA HIS A 159 -25.40 13.47 -19.69
C HIS A 159 -23.88 13.40 -19.55
N CYS A 160 -23.37 12.98 -18.39
CA CYS A 160 -21.94 12.93 -18.14
C CYS A 160 -21.28 11.91 -19.06
N LYS A 161 -20.31 12.36 -19.87
CA LYS A 161 -19.48 11.49 -20.72
C LYS A 161 -18.42 10.72 -19.93
N PHE A 162 -18.17 11.15 -18.69
CA PHE A 162 -17.23 10.53 -17.75
C PHE A 162 -17.93 9.59 -16.76
N ARG A 163 -19.23 9.32 -16.94
CA ARG A 163 -19.92 8.30 -16.14
C ARG A 163 -19.41 6.91 -16.49
N GLU A 164 -19.47 6.01 -15.52
CA GLU A 164 -19.16 4.60 -15.73
C GLU A 164 -20.36 3.86 -16.30
N GLU A 165 -20.12 3.04 -17.31
CA GLU A 165 -21.10 2.16 -17.94
C GLU A 165 -20.54 0.74 -18.01
N ARG A 166 -21.42 -0.26 -18.03
CA ARG A 166 -20.99 -1.66 -18.15
C ARG A 166 -20.69 -1.98 -19.61
N CYS A 167 -19.51 -2.55 -19.87
CA CYS A 167 -19.18 -3.11 -21.18
C CYS A 167 -20.12 -4.27 -21.52
N GLN A 168 -20.73 -4.26 -22.70
CA GLN A 168 -21.66 -5.32 -23.13
C GLN A 168 -21.01 -6.70 -23.33
N TYR A 169 -19.69 -6.76 -23.47
CA TYR A 169 -18.96 -8.00 -23.74
C TYR A 169 -18.38 -8.64 -22.47
N CYS A 170 -17.62 -7.88 -21.67
CA CYS A 170 -16.98 -8.38 -20.45
C CYS A 170 -17.67 -7.96 -19.14
N ASN A 171 -18.74 -7.16 -19.23
CA ASN A 171 -19.55 -6.70 -18.09
C ASN A 171 -18.77 -5.90 -17.01
N THR A 172 -17.57 -5.43 -17.32
CA THR A 172 -16.79 -4.54 -16.44
C THR A 172 -17.22 -3.09 -16.60
N TYR A 173 -17.15 -2.31 -15.53
CA TYR A 173 -17.41 -0.87 -15.57
C TYR A 173 -16.26 -0.13 -16.26
N VAL A 174 -16.61 0.73 -17.22
CA VAL A 174 -15.67 1.54 -18.01
C VAL A 174 -16.26 2.93 -18.20
N VAL A 175 -15.43 3.96 -18.13
CA VAL A 175 -15.84 5.35 -18.42
C VAL A 175 -16.39 5.43 -19.84
N LEU A 176 -17.59 5.99 -20.01
CA LEU A 176 -18.34 5.98 -21.28
C LEU A 176 -17.51 6.51 -22.47
N ILE A 177 -16.78 7.61 -22.30
CA ILE A 177 -15.94 8.17 -23.38
C ILE A 177 -14.85 7.19 -23.87
N ASN A 178 -14.44 6.24 -23.02
CA ASN A 178 -13.41 5.24 -23.30
C ASN A 178 -14.00 3.88 -23.71
N ILE A 179 -15.33 3.70 -23.72
CA ILE A 179 -15.95 2.37 -23.95
C ILE A 179 -15.57 1.80 -25.33
N LYS A 180 -15.50 2.64 -26.36
CA LYS A 180 -15.11 2.21 -27.71
C LYS A 180 -13.64 1.80 -27.82
N ASN A 181 -12.77 2.49 -27.07
CA ASN A 181 -11.37 2.10 -27.00
C ASN A 181 -11.23 0.76 -26.26
N HIS A 182 -11.92 0.61 -25.12
CA HIS A 182 -11.96 -0.63 -24.36
C HIS A 182 -12.45 -1.79 -25.22
N GLU A 183 -13.62 -1.67 -25.88
CA GLU A 183 -14.17 -2.70 -26.76
C GLU A 183 -13.13 -3.20 -27.77
N LYS A 184 -12.45 -2.29 -28.47
CA LYS A 184 -11.49 -2.66 -29.52
C LYS A 184 -10.15 -3.18 -28.99
N ASN A 185 -9.59 -2.51 -27.98
CA ASN A 185 -8.19 -2.64 -27.61
C ASN A 185 -7.97 -3.43 -26.31
N ASP A 186 -8.89 -3.36 -25.35
CA ASP A 186 -8.64 -3.84 -23.98
C ASP A 186 -9.59 -4.97 -23.57
N CYS A 187 -10.76 -5.08 -24.20
CA CYS A 187 -11.81 -6.00 -23.79
C CYS A 187 -11.44 -7.45 -24.15
N PRO A 188 -11.32 -8.35 -23.15
CA PRO A 188 -10.93 -9.75 -23.37
C PRO A 188 -12.03 -10.57 -24.06
N ASP A 189 -13.29 -10.17 -23.89
CA ASP A 189 -14.46 -10.84 -24.43
C ASP A 189 -14.95 -10.22 -25.74
N PHE A 190 -14.20 -9.28 -26.31
CA PHE A 190 -14.56 -8.70 -27.60
C PHE A 190 -14.42 -9.73 -28.72
N PRO A 191 -15.47 -9.96 -29.53
CA PRO A 191 -15.40 -10.88 -30.66
C PRO A 191 -14.51 -10.31 -31.77
N VAL A 192 -13.49 -11.06 -32.17
CA VAL A 192 -12.57 -10.71 -33.25
C VAL A 192 -12.53 -11.82 -34.31
N PRO A 193 -12.38 -11.49 -35.60
CA PRO A 193 -12.14 -12.51 -36.62
C PRO A 193 -10.77 -13.14 -36.40
N CYS A 194 -10.63 -14.42 -36.75
CA CYS A 194 -9.34 -15.10 -36.73
C CYS A 194 -8.32 -14.37 -37.61
N LEU A 195 -7.13 -14.10 -37.07
CA LEU A 195 -6.02 -13.44 -37.78
C LEU A 195 -5.49 -14.24 -38.97
N GLN A 196 -5.73 -15.56 -38.97
CA GLN A 196 -5.36 -16.47 -40.07
C GLN A 196 -6.51 -16.66 -41.07
N ASN A 197 -7.59 -15.88 -40.95
CA ASN A 197 -8.74 -15.87 -41.86
C ASN A 197 -9.44 -17.23 -42.04
N CYS A 198 -9.48 -18.08 -41.00
CA CYS A 198 -10.26 -19.33 -41.00
C CYS A 198 -11.79 -19.12 -40.93
N SER A 199 -12.26 -17.89 -41.10
CA SER A 199 -13.67 -17.45 -41.04
C SER A 199 -14.38 -17.63 -39.70
N GLN A 200 -13.67 -18.02 -38.63
CA GLN A 200 -14.23 -18.07 -37.27
C GLN A 200 -14.13 -16.71 -36.57
N ILE A 201 -15.19 -16.35 -35.84
CA ILE A 201 -15.18 -15.26 -34.86
C ILE A 201 -14.83 -15.87 -33.50
N ILE A 202 -13.80 -15.34 -32.85
CA ILE A 202 -13.25 -15.85 -31.60
C ILE A 202 -13.19 -14.72 -30.57
N LEU A 203 -13.30 -15.04 -29.29
CA LEU A 203 -13.09 -14.05 -28.24
C LEU A 203 -11.60 -13.69 -28.17
N LYS A 204 -11.29 -12.43 -27.88
CA LYS A 204 -9.90 -11.94 -27.82
C LYS A 204 -9.03 -12.76 -26.86
N LYS A 205 -9.58 -13.18 -25.71
CA LYS A 205 -8.90 -14.05 -24.73
C LYS A 205 -8.62 -15.48 -25.22
N GLU A 206 -9.29 -15.92 -26.28
CA GLU A 206 -9.20 -17.28 -26.82
C GLU A 206 -8.32 -17.38 -28.07
N ILE A 207 -7.72 -16.26 -28.51
CA ILE A 207 -6.87 -16.21 -29.71
C ILE A 207 -5.74 -17.24 -29.66
N GLU A 208 -5.03 -17.34 -28.54
CA GLU A 208 -3.90 -18.28 -28.40
C GLU A 208 -4.36 -19.74 -28.48
N LYS A 209 -5.47 -20.06 -27.79
CA LYS A 209 -6.07 -21.40 -27.82
C LYS A 209 -6.55 -21.76 -29.21
N HIS A 210 -7.20 -20.83 -29.91
CA HIS A 210 -7.62 -21.02 -31.29
C HIS A 210 -6.43 -21.18 -32.23
N HIS A 211 -5.38 -20.35 -32.10
CA HIS A 211 -4.19 -20.43 -32.96
C HIS A 211 -3.53 -21.82 -32.91
N ALA A 212 -3.51 -22.45 -31.73
CA ALA A 212 -2.98 -23.81 -31.56
C ALA A 212 -3.74 -24.89 -32.36
N VAL A 213 -5.00 -24.65 -32.75
CA VAL A 213 -5.84 -25.61 -33.49
C VAL A 213 -6.33 -25.09 -34.85
N CYS A 214 -5.94 -23.86 -35.23
CA CYS A 214 -6.44 -23.20 -36.42
C CYS A 214 -5.98 -23.94 -37.70
N PRO A 215 -6.90 -24.37 -38.59
CA PRO A 215 -6.56 -25.06 -39.84
C PRO A 215 -5.72 -24.21 -40.79
N GLU A 216 -5.94 -22.90 -40.78
CA GLU A 216 -5.28 -21.94 -41.67
C GLU A 216 -3.94 -21.42 -41.12
N ALA A 217 -3.60 -21.74 -39.86
CA ALA A 217 -2.30 -21.36 -39.30
C ALA A 217 -1.16 -22.12 -39.97
N GLU A 218 -0.10 -21.40 -40.35
CA GLU A 218 1.14 -22.01 -40.82
C GLU A 218 1.89 -22.68 -39.67
N VAL A 219 2.25 -23.95 -39.89
CA VAL A 219 3.03 -24.75 -38.95
C VAL A 219 4.26 -25.31 -39.67
N ASP A 220 5.36 -25.41 -38.93
CA ASP A 220 6.55 -26.12 -39.39
C ASP A 220 6.25 -27.63 -39.48
N CYS A 221 6.81 -28.29 -40.49
CA CYS A 221 6.78 -29.75 -40.56
C CYS A 221 7.44 -30.38 -39.29
N PRO A 222 6.87 -31.42 -38.68
CA PRO A 222 7.48 -32.11 -37.53
C PRO A 222 8.90 -32.63 -37.78
N TYR A 223 9.26 -32.86 -39.04
CA TYR A 223 10.59 -33.29 -39.45
C TYR A 223 11.61 -32.15 -39.62
N LYS A 224 11.28 -30.91 -39.23
CA LYS A 224 12.20 -29.76 -39.28
C LYS A 224 13.53 -29.99 -38.60
N GLN A 225 13.52 -30.68 -37.46
CA GLN A 225 14.74 -31.03 -36.76
C GLN A 225 15.64 -32.01 -37.54
N TYR A 226 15.10 -32.75 -38.51
CA TYR A 226 15.83 -33.67 -39.37
C TYR A 226 16.24 -33.07 -40.72
N GLY A 227 15.70 -31.89 -41.08
CA GLY A 227 16.08 -31.17 -42.30
C GLY A 227 14.93 -30.64 -43.15
N CYS A 228 13.67 -30.89 -42.77
CA CYS A 228 12.51 -30.40 -43.53
C CYS A 228 12.15 -28.95 -43.19
N HIS A 229 12.44 -28.01 -44.09
CA HIS A 229 12.16 -26.57 -43.87
C HIS A 229 10.77 -26.13 -44.36
N VAL A 230 9.90 -27.07 -44.71
CA VAL A 230 8.57 -26.75 -45.26
C VAL A 230 7.64 -26.23 -44.16
N LYS A 231 7.03 -25.08 -44.45
CA LYS A 231 5.90 -24.53 -43.69
C LYS A 231 4.64 -24.69 -44.50
N VAL A 232 3.61 -25.27 -43.90
CA VAL A 232 2.31 -25.52 -44.53
C VAL A 232 1.20 -25.13 -43.58
N LYS A 233 0.04 -24.81 -44.14
CA LYS A 233 -1.19 -24.66 -43.34
C LYS A 233 -1.46 -25.97 -42.60
N ARG A 234 -1.84 -25.88 -41.32
CA ARG A 234 -2.13 -27.05 -40.47
C ARG A 234 -3.10 -28.03 -41.14
N GLY A 235 -4.15 -27.53 -41.80
CA GLY A 235 -5.11 -28.37 -42.54
C GLY A 235 -4.50 -29.17 -43.69
N LYS A 236 -3.36 -28.74 -44.24
CA LYS A 236 -2.61 -29.41 -45.33
C LYS A 236 -1.38 -30.16 -44.83
N LEU A 237 -1.11 -30.19 -43.53
CA LEU A 237 0.08 -30.83 -42.98
C LEU A 237 0.12 -32.33 -43.29
N GLY A 238 -1.02 -33.02 -43.14
CA GLY A 238 -1.11 -34.45 -43.45
C GLY A 238 -0.86 -34.78 -44.93
N GLU A 239 -1.27 -33.90 -45.85
CA GLU A 239 -0.96 -34.05 -47.28
C GLU A 239 0.55 -33.96 -47.53
N HIS A 240 1.21 -32.97 -46.91
CA HIS A 240 2.66 -32.83 -46.99
C HIS A 240 3.38 -34.04 -46.39
N GLU A 241 3.02 -34.48 -45.17
CA GLU A 241 3.65 -35.64 -44.50
C GLU A 241 3.58 -36.90 -45.36
N ASN A 242 2.43 -37.15 -46.00
CA ASN A 242 2.26 -38.29 -46.89
C ASN A 242 3.08 -38.15 -48.18
N SER A 243 3.11 -36.96 -48.79
CA SER A 243 3.85 -36.73 -50.04
C SER A 243 5.38 -36.74 -49.85
N ALA A 244 5.88 -36.25 -48.72
CA ALA A 244 7.30 -36.09 -48.41
C ALA A 244 7.88 -37.23 -47.55
N LEU A 245 7.10 -38.27 -47.25
CA LEU A 245 7.51 -39.38 -46.36
C LEU A 245 8.86 -39.99 -46.76
N ARG A 246 9.10 -40.19 -48.05
CA ARG A 246 10.36 -40.74 -48.57
C ARG A 246 11.56 -39.83 -48.28
N GLU A 247 11.40 -38.53 -48.48
CA GLU A 247 12.45 -37.54 -48.20
C GLU A 247 12.71 -37.42 -46.69
N HIS A 248 11.65 -37.40 -45.88
CA HIS A 248 11.78 -37.41 -44.42
C HIS A 248 12.55 -38.64 -43.92
N MET A 249 12.25 -39.82 -44.45
CA MET A 249 12.99 -41.05 -44.09
C MET A 249 14.47 -40.98 -44.49
N LEU A 250 14.80 -40.44 -45.67
CA LEU A 250 16.19 -40.24 -46.09
C LEU A 250 16.93 -39.23 -45.19
N GLN A 251 16.27 -38.15 -44.79
CA GLN A 251 16.83 -37.16 -43.85
C GLN A 251 17.10 -37.77 -42.47
N ILE A 252 16.18 -38.60 -41.96
CA ILE A 252 16.38 -39.34 -40.71
C ILE A 252 17.57 -40.29 -40.84
N LEU A 253 17.67 -41.03 -41.94
CA LEU A 253 18.77 -41.96 -42.19
C LEU A 253 20.12 -41.25 -42.30
N ASP A 254 20.22 -40.15 -43.04
CA ASP A 254 21.46 -39.35 -43.12
C ASP A 254 21.87 -38.83 -41.73
N LYS A 255 20.91 -38.30 -40.96
CA LYS A 255 21.20 -37.80 -39.61
C LYS A 255 21.62 -38.92 -38.66
N ASN A 256 20.99 -40.10 -38.74
CA ASN A 256 21.38 -41.27 -37.96
C ASN A 256 22.77 -41.78 -38.34
N SER A 257 23.10 -41.85 -39.63
CA SER A 257 24.42 -42.25 -40.11
C SER A 257 25.52 -41.31 -39.58
N ARG A 258 25.27 -39.99 -39.59
CA ARG A 258 26.21 -39.01 -39.00
C ARG A 258 26.36 -39.19 -37.48
N LEU A 259 25.28 -39.51 -36.77
CA LEU A 259 25.34 -39.79 -35.33
C LEU A 259 26.15 -41.07 -35.06
N GLU A 260 26.00 -42.12 -35.88
CA GLU A 260 26.80 -43.33 -35.77
C GLU A 260 28.30 -43.07 -36.02
N GLU A 261 28.64 -42.25 -37.01
CA GLU A 261 30.02 -41.80 -37.26
C GLU A 261 30.57 -41.01 -36.06
N GLN A 262 29.81 -40.05 -35.54
CA GLN A 262 30.22 -39.26 -34.36
C GLN A 262 30.45 -40.14 -33.14
N ILE A 263 29.61 -41.14 -32.90
CA ILE A 263 29.77 -42.11 -31.82
C ILE A 263 31.05 -42.94 -32.03
N SER A 264 31.31 -43.41 -33.25
CA SER A 264 32.54 -44.15 -33.57
C SER A 264 33.80 -43.31 -33.32
N ASP A 265 33.79 -42.05 -33.72
CA ASP A 265 34.92 -41.14 -33.51
C ASP A 265 35.14 -40.82 -32.03
N LEU A 266 34.06 -40.70 -31.25
CA LEU A 266 34.15 -40.57 -29.79
C LEU A 266 34.79 -41.82 -29.15
N TYR A 267 34.41 -43.03 -29.58
CA TYR A 267 35.04 -44.26 -29.09
C TYR A 267 36.54 -44.31 -29.41
N LYS A 268 36.95 -43.98 -30.65
CA LYS A 268 38.38 -43.90 -31.03
C LYS A 268 39.14 -42.86 -30.22
N SER A 269 38.52 -41.70 -29.96
CA SER A 269 39.11 -40.64 -29.13
C SER A 269 39.33 -41.10 -27.69
N LEU A 270 38.37 -41.86 -27.14
CA LEU A 270 38.44 -42.41 -25.80
C LEU A 270 39.59 -43.41 -25.67
N GLU A 271 39.72 -44.33 -26.62
CA GLU A 271 40.80 -45.32 -26.69
C GLU A 271 42.19 -44.64 -26.78
N CYS A 272 42.32 -43.61 -27.62
CA CYS A 272 43.58 -42.85 -27.72
C CYS A 272 43.94 -42.15 -26.40
N LYS A 273 42.95 -41.62 -25.67
CA LYS A 273 43.16 -41.01 -24.36
C LYS A 273 43.57 -42.05 -23.31
N GLU A 274 42.98 -43.24 -23.34
CA GLU A 274 43.33 -44.34 -22.44
C GLU A 274 44.79 -44.80 -22.63
N ILE A 275 45.23 -44.96 -23.88
CA ILE A 275 46.64 -45.25 -24.21
C ILE A 275 47.58 -44.15 -23.67
N LYS A 276 47.22 -42.87 -23.83
CA LYS A 276 48.02 -41.74 -23.31
C LYS A 276 48.09 -41.73 -21.79
N ILE A 277 46.99 -42.04 -21.10
CA ILE A 277 46.97 -42.16 -19.64
C ILE A 277 47.92 -43.27 -19.18
N GLN A 278 47.91 -44.42 -19.87
CA GLN A 278 48.81 -45.52 -19.58
C GLN A 278 50.28 -45.13 -19.78
N GLN A 279 50.60 -44.44 -20.88
CA GLN A 279 51.95 -43.92 -21.14
C GLN A 279 52.43 -42.94 -20.07
N LEU A 280 51.55 -42.04 -19.62
CA LEU A 280 51.87 -41.09 -18.54
C LEU A 280 52.09 -41.82 -17.20
N ALA A 281 51.30 -42.85 -16.89
CA ALA A 281 51.48 -43.66 -15.69
C ALA A 281 52.84 -44.39 -15.68
N ASP A 282 53.26 -44.92 -16.83
CA ASP A 282 54.56 -45.58 -16.96
C ASP A 282 55.74 -44.59 -16.89
N ALA A 283 55.57 -43.38 -17.44
CA ALA A 283 56.55 -42.30 -17.32
C ALA A 283 56.73 -41.84 -15.86
N ILE A 284 55.64 -41.73 -15.10
CA ILE A 284 55.67 -41.40 -13.66
C ILE A 284 56.43 -42.50 -12.89
N LYS A 285 56.12 -43.78 -13.12
CA LYS A 285 56.86 -44.90 -12.49
C LYS A 285 58.35 -44.85 -12.77
N LYS A 286 58.74 -44.50 -14.01
CA LYS A 286 60.15 -44.34 -14.39
C LYS A 286 60.81 -43.18 -13.64
N CYS A 287 60.14 -42.03 -13.58
CA CYS A 287 60.62 -40.84 -12.88
C CYS A 287 60.78 -41.08 -11.38
N GLU A 288 59.85 -41.80 -10.74
CA GLU A 288 59.98 -42.23 -9.34
C GLU A 288 61.17 -43.17 -9.11
N LYS A 289 61.49 -44.04 -10.08
CA LYS A 289 62.66 -44.93 -10.00
C LYS A 289 63.96 -44.13 -10.09
N GLU A 290 64.02 -43.16 -10.99
CA GLU A 290 65.15 -42.23 -11.12
C GLU A 290 65.30 -41.37 -9.86
N PHE A 291 64.21 -40.85 -9.29
CA PHE A 291 64.24 -40.08 -8.05
C PHE A 291 64.75 -40.92 -6.86
N ARG A 292 64.37 -42.20 -6.77
CA ARG A 292 64.91 -43.15 -5.77
C ARG A 292 66.42 -43.38 -5.94
N GLN A 293 66.90 -43.49 -7.18
CA GLN A 293 68.34 -43.61 -7.47
C GLN A 293 69.11 -42.33 -7.10
N TYR A 294 68.58 -41.16 -7.43
CA TYR A 294 69.19 -39.88 -7.03
C TYR A 294 69.22 -39.70 -5.51
N THR A 295 68.19 -40.14 -4.79
CA THR A 295 68.16 -40.10 -3.31
C THR A 295 69.23 -41.01 -2.69
N GLN A 296 69.57 -42.14 -3.31
CA GLN A 296 70.66 -43.03 -2.87
C GLN A 296 72.06 -42.48 -3.16
N LEU A 297 72.24 -41.72 -4.26
CA LEU A 297 73.52 -41.15 -4.66
C LEU A 297 73.95 -39.94 -3.81
N PHE A 298 73.01 -39.22 -3.19
CA PHE A 298 73.32 -38.09 -2.30
C PHE A 298 73.70 -38.49 -0.86
N GLY A 299 73.65 -39.78 -0.51
CA GLY A 299 73.95 -40.28 0.84
C GLY A 299 75.41 -40.66 1.12
N ASN A 300 76.28 -40.77 0.10
CA ASN A 300 77.66 -41.25 0.25
C ASN A 300 78.67 -40.37 -0.50
N ASN A 301 79.35 -39.50 0.27
CA ASN A 301 80.68 -38.86 0.05
C ASN A 301 80.98 -38.18 -1.31
N SER A 302 81.30 -36.88 -1.31
CA SER A 302 82.60 -36.27 -0.98
C SER A 302 83.71 -36.50 -2.04
N ASN A 303 84.18 -35.37 -2.57
CA ASN A 303 85.54 -35.08 -3.10
C ASN A 303 85.96 -35.50 -4.52
N LEU A 304 86.29 -34.42 -5.25
CA LEU A 304 87.59 -34.11 -5.87
C LEU A 304 88.04 -34.89 -7.13
N MET A 305 87.84 -34.21 -8.26
CA MET A 305 88.81 -33.83 -9.31
C MET A 305 90.07 -34.66 -9.63
N VAL A 306 90.36 -34.66 -10.94
CA VAL A 306 91.65 -34.80 -11.67
C VAL A 306 91.95 -36.15 -12.32
N SER A 307 91.86 -36.19 -13.66
CA SER A 307 93.05 -36.40 -14.50
C SER A 307 92.75 -36.18 -15.98
N THR A 308 93.29 -35.08 -16.48
CA THR A 308 93.67 -34.82 -17.87
C THR A 308 94.66 -35.90 -18.33
N GLN A 309 94.51 -36.43 -19.55
CA GLN A 309 95.57 -36.67 -20.56
C GLN A 309 95.19 -37.79 -21.55
N ALA A 310 94.47 -37.44 -22.62
CA ALA A 310 94.57 -38.11 -23.92
C ALA A 310 94.05 -37.21 -25.05
N LEU A 311 94.40 -35.92 -24.98
CA LEU A 311 94.13 -34.93 -26.01
C LEU A 311 95.31 -34.90 -27.00
N ALA A 312 95.40 -35.92 -27.86
CA ALA A 312 96.28 -35.90 -29.04
C ALA A 312 95.67 -36.64 -30.25
N SER A 313 94.44 -37.16 -30.14
CA SER A 313 93.70 -37.84 -31.22
C SER A 313 92.41 -37.11 -31.63
N HIS A 314 92.02 -36.05 -30.90
CA HIS A 314 90.73 -35.37 -31.10
C HIS A 314 90.77 -34.06 -31.89
N LEU A 315 91.95 -33.53 -32.23
CA LEU A 315 92.06 -32.29 -33.02
C LEU A 315 91.57 -32.48 -34.47
N ASP A 316 91.64 -33.69 -35.03
CA ASP A 316 91.12 -33.99 -36.37
C ASP A 316 89.61 -34.30 -36.38
N LYS A 317 89.04 -34.63 -35.20
CA LYS A 317 87.58 -34.74 -34.99
C LYS A 317 86.92 -33.38 -34.73
N SER A 318 87.66 -32.41 -34.21
CA SER A 318 87.15 -31.05 -33.94
C SER A 318 86.76 -30.32 -35.22
N ALA A 319 87.56 -30.44 -36.29
CA ALA A 319 87.24 -29.82 -37.58
C ALA A 319 85.99 -30.44 -38.26
N ARG A 320 85.77 -31.75 -38.07
CA ARG A 320 84.54 -32.42 -38.55
C ARG A 320 83.32 -32.05 -37.71
N LEU A 321 83.47 -31.93 -36.39
CA LEU A 321 82.41 -31.47 -35.50
C LEU A 321 82.05 -30.00 -35.73
N GLU A 322 83.01 -29.11 -36.04
CA GLU A 322 82.72 -27.71 -36.40
C GLU A 322 81.91 -27.59 -37.69
N SER A 323 82.18 -28.44 -38.69
CA SER A 323 81.38 -28.50 -39.93
C SER A 323 79.96 -29.04 -39.67
N GLN A 324 79.84 -30.10 -38.85
CA GLN A 324 78.54 -30.65 -38.45
C GLN A 324 77.73 -29.69 -37.57
N VAL A 325 78.39 -28.93 -36.69
CA VAL A 325 77.74 -27.90 -35.85
C VAL A 325 77.28 -26.72 -36.70
N LYS A 326 78.05 -26.29 -37.71
CA LYS A 326 77.60 -25.26 -38.68
C LYS A 326 76.40 -25.73 -39.50
N GLN A 327 76.37 -26.99 -39.94
CA GLN A 327 75.20 -27.57 -40.61
C GLN A 327 73.99 -27.68 -39.68
N LEU A 328 74.17 -28.09 -38.42
CA LEU A 328 73.09 -28.18 -37.43
C LEU A 328 72.55 -26.80 -37.02
N ILE A 329 73.40 -25.78 -36.93
CA ILE A 329 72.97 -24.38 -36.69
C ILE A 329 72.17 -23.86 -37.89
N GLN A 330 72.55 -24.23 -39.12
CA GLN A 330 71.83 -23.83 -40.33
C GLN A 330 70.48 -24.57 -40.47
N MET A 331 70.40 -25.84 -40.04
CA MET A 331 69.14 -26.59 -39.95
C MET A 331 68.24 -26.11 -38.79
N ALA A 332 68.82 -25.72 -37.65
CA ALA A 332 68.09 -25.14 -36.51
C ALA A 332 67.54 -23.75 -36.84
N ASN A 333 68.31 -22.90 -37.53
CA ASN A 333 67.83 -21.61 -38.05
C ASN A 333 66.75 -21.76 -39.13
N GLN A 334 66.75 -22.85 -39.90
CA GLN A 334 65.65 -23.19 -40.82
C GLN A 334 64.40 -23.75 -40.11
N GLN A 335 64.51 -24.25 -38.87
CA GLN A 335 63.36 -24.63 -38.04
C GLN A 335 62.84 -23.48 -37.17
N GLN A 336 63.66 -22.48 -36.85
CA GLN A 336 63.26 -21.27 -36.10
C GLN A 336 62.18 -20.45 -36.83
N SER A 337 62.01 -20.62 -38.15
CA SER A 337 60.98 -19.95 -38.95
C SER A 337 59.62 -20.68 -39.01
N LYS A 338 59.43 -21.79 -38.29
CA LYS A 338 58.18 -22.58 -38.30
C LYS A 338 57.27 -22.42 -37.07
N LEU A 339 57.66 -21.65 -36.06
CA LEU A 339 56.74 -21.26 -34.98
C LEU A 339 56.13 -19.90 -35.35
N ASP A 340 55.09 -19.95 -36.18
CA ASP A 340 54.25 -18.77 -36.42
C ASP A 340 53.48 -18.47 -35.12
N LEU A 341 53.98 -17.52 -34.34
CA LEU A 341 53.39 -17.08 -33.07
C LEU A 341 52.19 -16.13 -33.28
N ARG A 342 51.90 -15.71 -34.52
CA ARG A 342 50.79 -14.80 -34.85
C ARG A 342 49.43 -15.31 -34.38
N PRO A 343 49.05 -16.59 -34.55
CA PRO A 343 47.76 -17.09 -34.06
C PRO A 343 47.64 -17.00 -32.53
N LEU A 344 48.75 -17.18 -31.81
CA LEU A 344 48.79 -17.00 -30.36
C LEU A 344 48.60 -15.53 -29.97
N PHE A 345 49.27 -14.61 -30.67
CA PHE A 345 49.06 -13.16 -30.47
C PHE A 345 47.61 -12.75 -30.78
N ASP A 346 47.02 -13.26 -31.86
CA ASP A 346 45.63 -12.99 -32.22
C ASP A 346 44.65 -13.53 -31.16
N THR A 347 44.91 -14.73 -30.61
CA THR A 347 44.11 -15.25 -29.49
C THR A 347 44.28 -14.45 -28.21
N ILE A 348 45.48 -13.97 -27.91
CA ILE A 348 45.75 -13.11 -26.73
C ILE A 348 45.02 -11.78 -26.89
N GLU A 349 45.02 -11.19 -28.07
CA GLU A 349 44.36 -9.91 -28.32
C GLU A 349 42.82 -10.06 -28.27
N ASN A 350 42.28 -11.16 -28.80
CA ASN A 350 40.87 -11.50 -28.66
C ASN A 350 40.48 -11.74 -27.19
N MET A 351 41.34 -12.42 -26.42
CA MET A 351 41.14 -12.59 -24.98
C MET A 351 41.15 -11.26 -24.23
N LYS A 352 42.07 -10.33 -24.55
CA LYS A 352 42.08 -8.98 -23.95
C LYS A 352 40.78 -8.22 -24.25
N GLN A 353 40.29 -8.26 -25.48
CA GLN A 353 39.02 -7.63 -25.84
C GLN A 353 37.84 -8.23 -25.06
N LYS A 354 37.82 -9.56 -24.87
CA LYS A 354 36.80 -10.22 -24.04
C LYS A 354 36.91 -9.85 -22.56
N ILE A 355 38.12 -9.73 -22.02
CA ILE A 355 38.35 -9.29 -20.64
C ILE A 355 37.83 -7.85 -20.46
N ALA A 356 38.17 -6.94 -21.37
CA ALA A 356 37.66 -5.57 -21.32
C ALA A 356 36.12 -5.50 -21.37
N LEU A 357 35.49 -6.34 -22.21
CA LEU A 357 34.03 -6.45 -22.26
C LEU A 357 33.47 -6.98 -20.93
N MET A 358 34.11 -7.98 -20.32
CA MET A 358 33.70 -8.55 -19.04
C MET A 358 33.81 -7.54 -17.90
N GLU A 359 34.87 -6.72 -17.86
CA GLU A 359 35.02 -5.61 -16.92
C GLU A 359 33.89 -4.58 -17.04
N THR A 360 33.41 -4.29 -18.26
CA THR A 360 32.24 -3.41 -18.43
C THR A 360 30.94 -4.03 -17.92
N TYR A 361 30.78 -5.35 -18.03
CA TYR A 361 29.61 -6.04 -17.47
C TYR A 361 29.66 -6.08 -15.94
N ASP A 362 30.85 -6.27 -15.35
CA ASP A 362 31.06 -6.24 -13.90
C ASP A 362 30.67 -4.87 -13.32
N GLN A 363 31.10 -3.79 -13.96
CA GLN A 363 30.67 -2.43 -13.59
C GLN A 363 29.15 -2.24 -13.67
N ARG A 364 28.48 -2.82 -14.68
CA ARG A 364 27.01 -2.77 -14.78
C ARG A 364 26.32 -3.60 -13.71
N LEU A 365 26.88 -4.74 -13.33
CA LEU A 365 26.36 -5.59 -12.25
C LEU A 365 26.39 -4.84 -10.92
N VAL A 366 27.49 -4.16 -10.58
CA VAL A 366 27.59 -3.34 -9.36
C VAL A 366 26.51 -2.27 -9.30
N VAL A 367 26.22 -1.58 -10.42
CA VAL A 367 25.14 -0.58 -10.47
C VAL A 367 23.76 -1.22 -10.28
N LEU A 368 23.52 -2.39 -10.88
CA LEU A 368 22.26 -3.11 -10.71
C LEU A 368 22.07 -3.64 -9.28
N GLU A 369 23.14 -4.09 -8.62
CA GLU A 369 23.13 -4.50 -7.22
C GLU A 369 22.78 -3.33 -6.28
N ASP A 370 23.37 -2.16 -6.51
CA ASP A 370 23.04 -0.93 -5.77
C ASP A 370 21.57 -0.52 -5.99
N GLN A 371 21.07 -0.62 -7.23
CA GLN A 371 19.65 -0.37 -7.53
C GLN A 371 18.72 -1.38 -6.85
N SER A 372 19.09 -2.66 -6.83
CA SER A 372 18.32 -3.72 -6.15
C SER A 372 18.23 -3.45 -4.65
N SER A 373 19.37 -3.10 -4.01
CA SER A 373 19.42 -2.75 -2.59
C SER A 373 18.52 -1.55 -2.24
N LYS A 374 18.50 -0.52 -3.12
CA LYS A 374 17.61 0.63 -2.97
C LYS A 374 16.13 0.23 -3.09
N HIS A 375 15.78 -0.63 -4.04
CA HIS A 375 14.41 -1.13 -4.18
C HIS A 375 13.99 -1.98 -2.97
N ASP A 376 14.87 -2.83 -2.43
CA ASP A 376 14.59 -3.62 -1.23
C ASP A 376 14.30 -2.75 -0.01
N LEU A 377 15.06 -1.65 0.16
CA LEU A 377 14.80 -0.67 1.22
C LEU A 377 13.42 -0.02 1.05
N GLN A 378 13.06 0.40 -0.17
CA GLN A 378 11.75 0.98 -0.45
C GLN A 378 10.60 -0.01 -0.19
N ILE A 379 10.76 -1.27 -0.61
CA ILE A 379 9.77 -2.33 -0.36
C ILE A 379 9.57 -2.52 1.14
N ASN A 380 10.64 -2.53 1.93
CA ASN A 380 10.54 -2.66 3.39
C ASN A 380 9.81 -1.46 4.04
N ILE A 381 10.06 -0.24 3.56
CA ILE A 381 9.35 0.96 4.02
C ILE A 381 7.85 0.87 3.69
N HIS A 382 7.52 0.52 2.45
CA HIS A 382 6.13 0.35 2.02
C HIS A 382 5.43 -0.77 2.79
N LYS A 383 6.09 -1.88 3.06
CA LYS A 383 5.56 -2.98 3.88
C LYS A 383 5.24 -2.52 5.30
N ALA A 384 6.13 -1.73 5.91
CA ALA A 384 5.89 -1.15 7.23
C ALA A 384 4.70 -0.16 7.24
N GLN A 385 4.55 0.65 6.18
CA GLN A 385 3.39 1.53 6.02
C GLN A 385 2.09 0.77 5.80
N LEU A 386 2.10 -0.30 4.99
CA LEU A 386 0.93 -1.14 4.78
C LEU A 386 0.46 -1.80 6.07
N ASN A 387 1.38 -2.32 6.88
CA ASN A 387 1.04 -2.89 8.20
C ASN A 387 0.40 -1.83 9.12
N LYS A 388 0.96 -0.61 9.18
CA LYS A 388 0.36 0.50 9.95
C LYS A 388 -1.03 0.88 9.43
N ASN A 389 -1.23 0.88 8.12
CA ASN A 389 -2.53 1.15 7.52
C ASN A 389 -3.53 0.04 7.83
N GLU A 390 -3.13 -1.23 7.78
CA GLU A 390 -3.98 -2.37 8.14
C GLU A 390 -4.43 -2.28 9.61
N GLU A 391 -3.52 -1.94 10.53
CA GLU A 391 -3.85 -1.67 11.95
C GLU A 391 -4.86 -0.52 12.08
N ARG A 392 -4.65 0.57 11.32
CA ARG A 392 -5.59 1.71 11.28
C ARG A 392 -6.96 1.31 10.73
N PHE A 393 -7.02 0.49 9.69
CA PHE A 393 -8.28 -0.02 9.11
C PHE A 393 -9.02 -0.91 10.10
N LYS A 394 -8.34 -1.85 10.76
CA LYS A 394 -8.94 -2.69 11.82
C LYS A 394 -9.51 -1.85 12.96
N LEU A 395 -8.83 -0.76 13.34
CA LEU A 395 -9.35 0.17 14.33
C LEU A 395 -10.60 0.90 13.83
N LEU A 396 -10.59 1.42 12.59
CA LEU A 396 -11.73 2.15 12.02
C LEU A 396 -12.97 1.26 11.83
N GLU A 397 -12.82 0.02 11.36
CA GLU A 397 -13.92 -0.92 11.18
C GLU A 397 -14.53 -1.36 12.52
N GLY A 398 -13.72 -1.45 13.58
CA GLY A 398 -14.16 -1.90 14.91
C GLY A 398 -14.70 -0.80 15.83
N THR A 399 -14.50 0.47 15.50
CA THR A 399 -14.82 1.59 16.39
C THR A 399 -16.31 1.93 16.36
N CYS A 400 -16.93 1.95 17.54
CA CYS A 400 -18.33 2.36 17.72
C CYS A 400 -18.41 3.70 18.47
N TYR A 401 -19.36 4.56 18.08
CA TYR A 401 -19.51 5.93 18.63
C TYR A 401 -20.88 6.16 19.31
N ASN A 402 -21.44 5.12 19.92
CA ASN A 402 -22.78 5.15 20.51
C ASN A 402 -22.82 4.46 21.89
N GLY A 403 -21.68 4.39 22.57
CA GLY A 403 -21.52 3.75 23.88
C GLY A 403 -21.71 2.24 23.87
N LYS A 404 -21.74 1.59 22.70
CA LYS A 404 -21.95 0.14 22.58
C LYS A 404 -20.72 -0.52 21.96
N LEU A 405 -20.24 -1.57 22.60
CA LEU A 405 -19.18 -2.45 22.12
C LEU A 405 -19.74 -3.85 21.94
N ILE A 406 -19.49 -4.47 20.80
CA ILE A 406 -19.59 -5.93 20.61
C ILE A 406 -18.18 -6.45 20.36
N TRP A 407 -17.70 -7.29 21.26
CA TRP A 407 -16.36 -7.83 21.23
C TRP A 407 -16.40 -9.33 20.94
N LYS A 408 -15.95 -9.68 19.73
CA LYS A 408 -15.79 -11.07 19.28
C LYS A 408 -14.44 -11.60 19.75
N ILE A 409 -14.45 -12.62 20.60
CA ILE A 409 -13.25 -13.33 21.04
C ILE A 409 -13.23 -14.70 20.37
N THR A 410 -12.38 -14.84 19.35
CA THR A 410 -12.09 -16.11 18.66
C THR A 410 -11.02 -16.92 19.40
N ASP A 411 -10.83 -18.18 19.02
CA ASP A 411 -9.74 -19.05 19.50
C ASP A 411 -9.73 -19.16 21.04
N TYR A 412 -10.93 -19.24 21.63
CA TYR A 412 -11.13 -19.18 23.07
C TYR A 412 -10.28 -20.24 23.80
N LYS A 413 -10.29 -21.49 23.33
CA LYS A 413 -9.51 -22.57 23.93
C LYS A 413 -8.02 -22.24 24.00
N MET A 414 -7.46 -21.73 22.90
CA MET A 414 -6.05 -21.35 22.81
C MET A 414 -5.74 -20.20 23.77
N LYS A 415 -6.51 -19.11 23.70
CA LYS A 415 -6.29 -17.92 24.55
C LYS A 415 -6.49 -18.22 26.04
N LYS A 416 -7.43 -19.09 26.39
CA LYS A 416 -7.61 -19.57 27.77
C LYS A 416 -6.40 -20.39 28.22
N LYS A 417 -5.90 -21.30 27.38
CA LYS A 417 -4.70 -22.09 27.69
C LYS A 417 -3.49 -21.18 27.93
N GLU A 418 -3.29 -20.14 27.11
CA GLU A 418 -2.23 -19.14 27.32
C GLU A 418 -2.39 -18.37 28.64
N ALA A 419 -3.62 -18.05 29.03
CA ALA A 419 -3.90 -17.41 30.32
C ALA A 419 -3.68 -18.33 31.52
N VAL A 420 -3.93 -19.64 31.38
CA VAL A 420 -3.62 -20.66 32.39
C VAL A 420 -2.10 -20.83 32.54
N GLU A 421 -1.39 -20.86 31.41
CA GLU A 421 0.07 -20.99 31.37
C GLU A 421 0.81 -19.69 31.74
N GLY A 422 0.09 -18.59 31.93
CA GLY A 422 0.64 -17.30 32.34
C GLY A 422 1.30 -16.50 31.21
N ARG A 423 1.22 -16.93 29.95
CA ARG A 423 1.79 -16.21 28.80
C ARG A 423 1.03 -14.89 28.53
N VAL A 424 -0.29 -14.96 28.51
CA VAL A 424 -1.17 -13.81 28.25
C VAL A 424 -2.30 -13.81 29.27
N LEU A 425 -2.14 -13.02 30.34
CA LEU A 425 -3.07 -13.03 31.48
C LEU A 425 -4.43 -12.39 31.16
N SER A 426 -4.43 -11.36 30.32
CA SER A 426 -5.64 -10.61 29.96
C SER A 426 -5.60 -10.15 28.52
N ILE A 427 -6.77 -10.01 27.93
CA ILE A 427 -6.97 -9.44 26.60
C ILE A 427 -7.80 -8.15 26.71
N ALA A 428 -7.57 -7.21 25.80
CA ALA A 428 -8.32 -5.96 25.69
C ALA A 428 -9.14 -5.94 24.40
N SER A 429 -10.31 -5.32 24.45
CA SER A 429 -11.11 -5.05 23.26
C SER A 429 -10.53 -3.90 22.45
N GLN A 430 -11.05 -3.73 21.23
CA GLN A 430 -10.91 -2.47 20.53
C GLN A 430 -11.53 -1.31 21.34
N PRO A 431 -11.02 -0.08 21.18
CA PRO A 431 -11.66 1.10 21.75
C PRO A 431 -13.07 1.33 21.18
N PHE A 432 -13.96 1.86 22.00
CA PHE A 432 -15.26 2.38 21.60
C PHE A 432 -15.54 3.68 22.35
N TYR A 433 -16.51 4.45 21.86
CA TYR A 433 -16.75 5.81 22.30
C TYR A 433 -18.22 6.02 22.64
N THR A 434 -18.49 6.91 23.60
CA THR A 434 -19.87 7.31 23.91
C THR A 434 -20.49 8.14 22.79
N SER A 435 -19.69 8.95 22.10
CA SER A 435 -20.04 9.76 20.91
C SER A 435 -18.77 10.03 20.09
N ARG A 436 -18.87 10.70 18.93
CA ARG A 436 -17.70 11.05 18.10
C ARG A 436 -16.64 11.86 18.86
N CYS A 437 -17.09 12.75 19.73
CA CYS A 437 -16.26 13.59 20.59
C CYS A 437 -16.37 13.18 22.07
N GLY A 438 -16.74 11.93 22.33
CA GLY A 438 -17.08 11.43 23.67
C GLY A 438 -15.93 10.72 24.38
N TYR A 439 -16.24 10.07 25.50
CA TYR A 439 -15.26 9.28 26.26
C TYR A 439 -14.73 8.13 25.43
N ARG A 440 -13.41 7.91 25.47
CA ARG A 440 -12.75 6.74 24.89
C ARG A 440 -12.70 5.62 25.92
N LEU A 441 -13.21 4.44 25.56
CA LEU A 441 -13.46 3.34 26.49
C LEU A 441 -12.99 2.02 25.88
N CYS A 442 -12.68 1.02 26.70
CA CYS A 442 -12.51 -0.36 26.25
C CYS A 442 -12.91 -1.37 27.34
N ALA A 443 -12.95 -2.65 26.96
CA ALA A 443 -13.17 -3.76 27.88
C ALA A 443 -11.88 -4.57 28.04
N ARG A 444 -11.67 -5.13 29.23
CA ARG A 444 -10.57 -6.06 29.53
C ARG A 444 -11.12 -7.35 30.11
N ALA A 445 -10.73 -8.48 29.54
CA ALA A 445 -11.16 -9.80 30.00
C ALA A 445 -9.97 -10.66 30.43
N TYR A 446 -10.16 -11.40 31.53
CA TYR A 446 -9.23 -12.43 32.00
C TYR A 446 -9.90 -13.78 31.78
N LEU A 447 -9.46 -14.51 30.75
CA LEU A 447 -10.09 -15.76 30.33
C LEU A 447 -9.91 -16.91 31.33
N ASN A 448 -8.87 -16.82 32.17
CA ASN A 448 -8.65 -17.73 33.29
C ASN A 448 -9.03 -17.08 34.64
N GLY A 449 -9.71 -15.94 34.61
CA GLY A 449 -10.12 -15.20 35.80
C GLY A 449 -9.01 -14.43 36.49
N ASP A 450 -9.43 -13.50 37.33
CA ASP A 450 -8.62 -12.56 38.08
C ASP A 450 -9.20 -12.36 39.49
N GLY A 451 -8.35 -11.97 40.43
CA GLY A 451 -8.72 -11.77 41.84
C GLY A 451 -9.48 -12.97 42.43
N SER A 452 -10.67 -12.71 42.99
CA SER A 452 -11.53 -13.73 43.61
C SER A 452 -12.17 -14.72 42.64
N GLY A 453 -12.06 -14.50 41.32
CA GLY A 453 -12.55 -15.41 40.27
C GLY A 453 -11.44 -16.19 39.56
N LYS A 454 -10.18 -16.00 39.95
CA LYS A 454 -9.02 -16.65 39.32
C LYS A 454 -9.17 -18.18 39.29
N GLY A 455 -8.89 -18.78 38.14
CA GLY A 455 -9.00 -20.20 37.82
C GLY A 455 -10.43 -20.72 37.65
N THR A 456 -11.45 -19.99 38.08
CA THR A 456 -12.82 -20.52 38.21
C THR A 456 -13.85 -19.78 37.38
N HIS A 457 -13.59 -18.52 37.03
CA HIS A 457 -14.50 -17.66 36.30
C HIS A 457 -13.76 -16.96 35.16
N ILE A 458 -14.51 -16.49 34.16
CA ILE A 458 -14.06 -15.37 33.33
C ILE A 458 -14.26 -14.09 34.14
N SER A 459 -13.26 -13.20 34.15
CA SER A 459 -13.40 -11.87 34.74
C SER A 459 -13.53 -10.84 33.64
N LEU A 460 -14.43 -9.87 33.81
CA LEU A 460 -14.68 -8.83 32.81
C LEU A 460 -14.69 -7.46 33.46
N TYR A 461 -13.88 -6.57 32.92
CA TYR A 461 -13.70 -5.22 33.40
C TYR A 461 -13.92 -4.19 32.30
N PHE A 462 -14.43 -3.04 32.72
CA PHE A 462 -14.55 -1.82 31.94
C PHE A 462 -13.37 -0.90 32.24
N VAL A 463 -12.89 -0.21 31.21
CA VAL A 463 -11.71 0.65 31.30
C VAL A 463 -12.01 1.99 30.63
N VAL A 464 -11.75 3.08 31.34
CA VAL A 464 -11.71 4.43 30.78
C VAL A 464 -10.31 4.67 30.22
N MET A 465 -10.23 5.10 28.97
CA MET A 465 -8.98 5.42 28.27
C MET A 465 -8.86 6.93 28.07
N ARG A 466 -7.63 7.41 27.89
CA ARG A 466 -7.39 8.81 27.51
C ARG A 466 -7.98 9.10 26.13
N GLY A 467 -8.94 10.01 26.10
CA GLY A 467 -9.59 10.53 24.90
C GLY A 467 -8.97 11.84 24.43
N GLU A 468 -9.20 12.16 23.16
CA GLU A 468 -8.72 13.42 22.55
C GLU A 468 -9.49 14.64 23.10
N PHE A 469 -10.74 14.42 23.52
CA PHE A 469 -11.67 15.46 23.97
C PHE A 469 -11.84 15.48 25.50
N ASP A 470 -10.97 14.80 26.27
CA ASP A 470 -11.10 14.68 27.73
C ASP A 470 -11.17 16.03 28.46
N SER A 471 -10.61 17.11 27.87
CA SER A 471 -10.69 18.46 28.42
C SER A 471 -12.08 19.10 28.33
N LEU A 472 -12.94 18.62 27.44
CA LEU A 472 -14.30 19.12 27.21
C LEU A 472 -15.36 18.25 27.90
N LEU A 473 -14.99 17.04 28.30
CA LEU A 473 -15.90 16.08 28.93
C LEU A 473 -16.02 16.32 30.44
N LEU A 474 -17.18 15.95 30.99
CA LEU A 474 -17.43 16.02 32.43
C LEU A 474 -16.64 14.93 33.15
N TRP A 475 -16.07 15.25 34.32
CA TRP A 475 -15.37 14.27 35.14
C TRP A 475 -15.80 14.38 36.61
N PRO A 476 -15.80 13.27 37.37
CA PRO A 476 -15.49 11.89 36.95
C PRO A 476 -16.58 11.24 36.09
N PHE A 477 -16.24 10.18 35.36
CA PHE A 477 -17.18 9.37 34.58
C PHE A 477 -18.21 8.72 35.53
N LYS A 478 -19.50 8.98 35.30
CA LYS A 478 -20.59 8.62 36.24
C LYS A 478 -21.69 7.76 35.61
N GLN A 479 -21.45 7.26 34.40
CA GLN A 479 -22.46 6.56 33.62
C GLN A 479 -22.68 5.14 34.12
N LYS A 480 -23.90 4.65 33.85
CA LYS A 480 -24.26 3.26 34.10
C LYS A 480 -23.66 2.38 33.01
N VAL A 481 -22.97 1.32 33.40
CA VAL A 481 -22.30 0.39 32.50
C VAL A 481 -22.92 -0.98 32.65
N THR A 482 -23.26 -1.60 31.52
CA THR A 482 -23.80 -2.95 31.41
C THR A 482 -22.77 -3.82 30.71
N LEU A 483 -22.33 -4.89 31.38
CA LEU A 483 -21.46 -5.93 30.86
C LEU A 483 -22.29 -7.17 30.54
N MET A 484 -22.10 -7.77 29.36
CA MET A 484 -22.90 -8.91 28.93
C MET A 484 -22.05 -9.99 28.27
N LEU A 485 -22.38 -11.25 28.54
CA LEU A 485 -21.99 -12.40 27.73
C LEU A 485 -23.19 -12.81 26.88
N LEU A 486 -23.02 -12.78 25.55
CA LEU A 486 -24.12 -13.03 24.63
C LEU A 486 -24.34 -14.53 24.40
N ASP A 487 -25.51 -15.03 24.77
CA ASP A 487 -26.08 -16.27 24.24
C ASP A 487 -26.20 -16.25 22.70
N GLN A 488 -25.69 -17.30 22.05
CA GLN A 488 -25.69 -17.47 20.60
C GLN A 488 -26.79 -18.41 20.08
N SER A 489 -27.68 -18.92 20.95
CA SER A 489 -28.79 -19.81 20.53
C SER A 489 -29.96 -19.12 19.82
N GLY A 490 -29.99 -17.78 19.83
CA GLY A 490 -31.14 -16.99 19.38
C GLY A 490 -32.22 -16.79 20.45
N LYS A 491 -32.16 -17.51 21.59
CA LYS A 491 -33.10 -17.35 22.72
C LYS A 491 -32.84 -16.08 23.54
N LYS A 492 -31.69 -15.42 23.34
CA LYS A 492 -31.27 -14.19 24.01
C LYS A 492 -31.11 -14.33 25.53
N ASN A 493 -30.73 -15.52 25.99
CA ASN A 493 -30.44 -15.79 27.41
C ASN A 493 -29.05 -15.25 27.81
N HIS A 494 -28.82 -13.95 27.60
CA HIS A 494 -27.55 -13.30 27.89
C HIS A 494 -27.29 -13.25 29.40
N ILE A 495 -26.03 -13.43 29.82
CA ILE A 495 -25.62 -13.16 31.20
C ILE A 495 -25.26 -11.69 31.30
N VAL A 496 -25.82 -10.98 32.27
CA VAL A 496 -25.74 -9.51 32.35
C VAL A 496 -25.34 -9.08 33.75
N GLU A 497 -24.33 -8.23 33.84
CA GLU A 497 -23.94 -7.51 35.05
C GLU A 497 -24.01 -6.01 34.80
N VAL A 498 -24.45 -5.27 35.82
CA VAL A 498 -24.69 -3.83 35.70
C VAL A 498 -24.16 -3.12 36.91
N PHE A 499 -23.40 -2.05 36.69
CA PHE A 499 -22.94 -1.17 37.75
C PHE A 499 -23.04 0.30 37.32
N ARG A 500 -23.08 1.19 38.31
CA ARG A 500 -22.94 2.64 38.09
C ARG A 500 -21.52 3.04 38.47
N ALA A 501 -20.86 3.79 37.60
CA ALA A 501 -19.51 4.27 37.89
C ALA A 501 -19.50 5.15 39.14
N ASP A 502 -18.68 4.77 40.13
CA ASP A 502 -18.53 5.49 41.40
C ASP A 502 -17.64 6.72 41.21
N PRO A 503 -18.15 7.96 41.40
CA PRO A 503 -17.37 9.19 41.27
C PRO A 503 -16.11 9.24 42.15
N ASN A 504 -16.09 8.51 43.27
CA ASN A 504 -14.96 8.52 44.20
C ASN A 504 -13.84 7.55 43.78
N SER A 505 -14.13 6.60 42.88
CA SER A 505 -13.17 5.63 42.41
C SER A 505 -12.15 6.25 41.45
N SER A 506 -10.87 5.90 41.62
CA SER A 506 -9.80 6.31 40.70
C SER A 506 -9.99 5.76 39.29
N SER A 507 -10.72 4.66 39.12
CA SER A 507 -11.05 4.08 37.80
C SER A 507 -11.79 5.02 36.87
N PHE A 508 -12.53 6.00 37.43
CA PHE A 508 -13.44 6.86 36.67
C PHE A 508 -13.04 8.34 36.69
N LYS A 509 -11.89 8.67 37.29
CA LYS A 509 -11.32 10.02 37.19
C LYS A 509 -10.84 10.29 35.77
N ARG A 510 -10.56 11.57 35.47
CA ARG A 510 -9.92 11.94 34.21
C ARG A 510 -8.59 11.18 34.07
N PRO A 511 -8.32 10.52 32.92
CA PRO A 511 -7.08 9.78 32.73
C PRO A 511 -5.84 10.66 32.75
N ASP A 512 -4.87 10.30 33.61
CA ASP A 512 -3.52 10.88 33.63
C ASP A 512 -2.55 10.10 32.70
N GLY A 513 -2.84 8.82 32.47
CA GLY A 513 -2.10 7.91 31.57
C GLY A 513 -2.96 7.41 30.41
N GLU A 514 -2.51 6.39 29.69
CA GLU A 514 -3.26 5.84 28.54
C GLU A 514 -4.59 5.19 28.96
N MET A 515 -4.61 4.51 30.11
CA MET A 515 -5.76 3.80 30.65
C MET A 515 -5.83 3.98 32.17
N ASN A 516 -7.05 4.08 32.69
CA ASN A 516 -7.30 4.03 34.13
C ASN A 516 -7.26 2.59 34.67
N ILE A 517 -7.32 2.47 35.99
CA ILE A 517 -7.52 1.18 36.67
C ILE A 517 -8.88 0.59 36.24
N ALA A 518 -8.86 -0.65 35.78
CA ALA A 518 -10.05 -1.35 35.31
C ALA A 518 -11.08 -1.57 36.44
N SER A 519 -12.37 -1.47 36.14
CA SER A 519 -13.47 -1.66 37.11
C SER A 519 -14.53 -2.58 36.54
N GLY A 520 -15.00 -3.57 37.30
CA GLY A 520 -15.92 -4.60 36.81
C GLY A 520 -16.01 -5.80 37.73
N CYS A 521 -16.23 -6.98 37.15
CA CYS A 521 -16.67 -8.17 37.86
C CYS A 521 -15.58 -9.28 37.81
N PRO A 522 -14.83 -9.50 38.90
CA PRO A 522 -13.86 -10.59 38.99
C PRO A 522 -14.51 -11.98 38.81
N ARG A 523 -15.76 -12.15 39.25
CA ARG A 523 -16.53 -13.40 39.11
C ARG A 523 -17.68 -13.22 38.12
N PHE A 524 -17.39 -12.80 36.88
CA PHE A 524 -18.43 -12.47 35.90
C PHE A 524 -19.20 -13.72 35.44
N VAL A 525 -18.53 -14.76 34.93
CA VAL A 525 -19.19 -16.02 34.52
C VAL A 525 -18.36 -17.21 34.96
N PRO A 526 -18.92 -18.19 35.69
CA PRO A 526 -18.21 -19.41 36.06
C PRO A 526 -17.81 -20.22 34.81
N HIS A 527 -16.60 -20.77 34.79
CA HIS A 527 -16.15 -21.65 33.71
C HIS A 527 -17.08 -22.85 33.53
N ALA A 528 -17.58 -23.41 34.63
CA ALA A 528 -18.52 -24.53 34.62
C ALA A 528 -19.85 -24.21 33.89
N VAL A 529 -20.25 -22.93 33.83
CA VAL A 529 -21.43 -22.49 33.08
C VAL A 529 -21.05 -22.15 31.64
N LEU A 530 -19.96 -21.41 31.44
CA LEU A 530 -19.49 -20.96 30.14
C LEU A 530 -19.13 -22.12 29.19
N GLU A 531 -18.44 -23.13 29.71
CA GLU A 531 -17.89 -24.26 28.94
C GLU A 531 -18.79 -25.49 28.94
N ASN A 532 -19.97 -25.41 29.56
CA ASN A 532 -20.94 -26.49 29.51
C ASN A 532 -21.46 -26.68 28.09
N THR A 533 -21.32 -27.87 27.53
CA THR A 533 -21.75 -28.21 26.16
C THR A 533 -23.25 -28.07 25.91
N LYS A 534 -24.06 -28.04 26.98
CA LYS A 534 -25.51 -27.76 26.90
C LYS A 534 -25.81 -26.27 26.69
N ASN A 535 -24.86 -25.40 27.02
CA ASN A 535 -24.99 -23.96 26.85
C ASN A 535 -24.42 -23.51 25.50
N THR A 536 -24.85 -22.34 25.06
CA THR A 536 -24.58 -21.81 23.71
C THR A 536 -23.83 -20.49 23.74
N TYR A 537 -23.05 -20.27 24.80
CA TYR A 537 -22.23 -19.07 24.97
C TYR A 537 -20.94 -19.11 24.17
N ILE A 538 -20.39 -20.31 23.91
CA ILE A 538 -19.27 -20.54 23.00
C ILE A 538 -19.78 -21.36 21.81
N ARG A 539 -19.57 -20.88 20.60
CA ARG A 539 -19.81 -21.60 19.33
C ARG A 539 -18.62 -21.37 18.41
N ASP A 540 -18.20 -22.40 17.70
CA ASP A 540 -17.04 -22.34 16.77
C ASP A 540 -15.81 -21.70 17.43
N ASP A 541 -15.50 -22.15 18.65
CA ASP A 541 -14.43 -21.63 19.52
C ASP A 541 -14.45 -20.11 19.74
N THR A 542 -15.63 -19.50 19.61
CA THR A 542 -15.85 -18.06 19.64
C THR A 542 -16.92 -17.68 20.65
N LEU A 543 -16.67 -16.63 21.42
CA LEU A 543 -17.66 -16.00 22.31
C LEU A 543 -17.79 -14.50 22.03
N PHE A 544 -18.93 -13.92 22.40
CA PHE A 544 -19.21 -12.50 22.21
C PHE A 544 -19.50 -11.83 23.55
N LEU A 545 -18.70 -10.83 23.88
CA LEU A 545 -18.95 -9.93 25.00
C LEU A 545 -19.56 -8.65 24.48
N LYS A 546 -20.46 -8.05 25.25
CA LYS A 546 -21.06 -6.75 24.91
C LYS A 546 -20.95 -5.82 26.09
N VAL A 547 -20.53 -4.59 25.82
CA VAL A 547 -20.53 -3.50 26.80
C VAL A 547 -21.47 -2.42 26.32
N VAL A 548 -22.33 -1.93 27.20
CA VAL A 548 -23.25 -0.82 26.91
C VAL A 548 -23.09 0.23 28.00
N VAL A 549 -22.79 1.44 27.58
CA VAL A 549 -22.78 2.63 28.42
C VAL A 549 -24.10 3.36 28.23
N ASP A 550 -24.75 3.67 29.34
CA ASP A 550 -25.91 4.56 29.36
C ASP A 550 -25.47 5.98 28.97
N LEU A 551 -26.11 6.51 27.94
CA LEU A 551 -25.80 7.84 27.41
C LEU A 551 -26.70 8.93 28.00
N THR A 552 -27.60 8.56 28.90
CA THR A 552 -28.47 9.52 29.60
C THR A 552 -27.61 10.56 30.33
N ASP A 553 -28.01 11.82 30.26
CA ASP A 553 -27.29 12.97 30.85
C ASP A 553 -25.86 13.19 30.30
N LEU A 554 -25.51 12.62 29.13
CA LEU A 554 -24.35 13.04 28.34
C LEU A 554 -24.80 14.04 27.26
N GLU A 555 -24.25 15.24 27.31
CA GLU A 555 -24.41 16.20 26.21
C GLU A 555 -23.56 15.74 25.01
N GLU A 556 -24.15 15.76 23.82
CA GLU A 556 -23.38 15.63 22.58
C GLU A 556 -22.66 16.96 22.32
N LEU A 557 -21.33 16.92 22.35
CA LEU A 557 -20.44 18.06 22.08
C LEU A 557 -20.40 18.42 20.59
#